data_AF-A0A0F9KIM9-F1
#
_entry.id   AF-A0A0F9KIM9-F1
#
_cell.length_a   1.000
_cell.length_b   1.000
_cell.length_c   1.000
_cell.angle_alpha   90.00
_cell.angle_beta   90.00
_cell.angle_gamma   90.00
#
_symmetry.space_group_name_H-M   'P 1'
#
loop_
_entity.id
_entity.type
_entity.pdbx_description
1 polymer ?
#
loop_
_entity_poly.entity_id
_entity_poly.type
_entity_poly.pdbx_seq_one_letter_code
_entity_poly.pdbx_strand_id
1 'polypeptide(L)'
;PIMGLDFLSHITEPYPLTEIQERFDTYYFKNDMSYMIAYALHKGYRDILLWGVDQGGGPPELEPMYTMGRPYVMFWLGVATGMGVKWALAPDSILLREDEAQTIAA
;
A
#
# COMPACT_ATOMS: atom_id res chain seq x y z
N PRO A 1 11.20 -25.36 -3.32
CA PRO A 1 9.87 -25.89 -2.97
C PRO A 1 8.85 -24.75 -2.86
N ILE A 2 7.88 -24.71 -3.77
CA ILE A 2 6.72 -23.83 -3.62
C ILE A 2 5.92 -24.43 -2.46
N MET A 3 5.87 -23.72 -1.32
CA MET A 3 5.03 -24.14 -0.20
C MET A 3 3.58 -24.21 -0.69
N GLY A 4 3.00 -25.40 -0.70
CA GLY A 4 1.61 -25.62 -1.08
C GLY A 4 0.64 -25.03 -0.04
N LEU A 5 -0.61 -24.84 -0.45
CA LEU A 5 -1.71 -24.38 0.43
C LEU A 5 -1.86 -25.22 1.71
N ASP A 6 -1.42 -26.49 1.69
CA ASP A 6 -1.43 -27.39 2.84
C ASP A 6 -0.58 -26.90 4.03
N PHE A 7 0.37 -25.98 3.81
CA PHE A 7 1.21 -25.42 4.86
C PHE A 7 0.52 -24.28 5.64
N LEU A 8 -0.58 -23.74 5.12
CA LEU A 8 -1.29 -22.59 5.70
C LEU A 8 -2.76 -22.95 5.91
N SER A 9 -3.00 -23.97 6.74
CA SER A 9 -4.33 -24.54 7.05
C SER A 9 -5.35 -23.54 7.64
N HIS A 10 -4.91 -22.33 8.00
CA HIS A 10 -5.75 -21.24 8.50
C HIS A 10 -6.15 -20.22 7.42
N ILE A 11 -5.58 -20.30 6.20
CA ILE A 11 -5.99 -19.44 5.09
C ILE A 11 -7.29 -19.99 4.52
N THR A 12 -8.37 -19.22 4.69
CA THR A 12 -9.70 -19.58 4.21
C THR A 12 -9.90 -19.19 2.75
N GLU A 13 -9.37 -18.03 2.34
CA GLU A 13 -9.56 -17.49 1.00
C GLU A 13 -8.24 -16.89 0.46
N PRO A 14 -7.81 -17.27 -0.76
CA PRO A 14 -6.64 -16.65 -1.39
C PRO A 14 -6.97 -15.21 -1.80
N TYR A 15 -5.97 -14.33 -1.71
CA TYR A 15 -6.08 -12.96 -2.23
C TYR A 15 -6.32 -13.00 -3.76
N PRO A 16 -7.33 -12.29 -4.30
CA PRO A 16 -7.72 -12.39 -5.71
C PRO A 16 -6.80 -11.54 -6.61
N LEU A 17 -5.52 -11.92 -6.69
CA LEU A 17 -4.51 -11.14 -7.39
C LEU A 17 -4.81 -10.97 -8.89
N THR A 18 -5.20 -12.06 -9.57
CA THR A 18 -5.49 -12.05 -11.01
C THR A 18 -6.67 -11.14 -11.34
N GLU A 19 -7.77 -11.23 -10.59
CA GLU A 19 -8.95 -10.38 -10.81
C GLU A 19 -8.64 -8.89 -10.66
N ILE A 20 -7.82 -8.54 -9.66
CA ILE A 20 -7.40 -7.16 -9.41
C ILE A 20 -6.49 -6.67 -10.54
N GLN A 21 -5.56 -7.50 -11.01
CA GLN A 21 -4.70 -7.15 -12.14
C GLN A 21 -5.49 -6.93 -13.42
N GLU A 22 -6.44 -7.82 -13.74
CA GLU A 22 -7.30 -7.69 -14.91
C GLU A 22 -8.19 -6.44 -14.84
N ARG A 23 -8.71 -6.11 -13.65
CA ARG A 23 -9.57 -4.95 -13.46
C ARG A 23 -8.84 -3.62 -13.59
N PHE A 24 -7.65 -3.50 -13.02
CA PHE A 24 -6.92 -2.25 -12.95
C PHE A 24 -5.80 -2.12 -13.98
N ASP A 25 -5.58 -3.16 -14.80
CA ASP A 25 -4.54 -3.25 -15.83
C ASP A 25 -3.15 -2.84 -15.32
N THR A 26 -2.79 -3.31 -14.13
CA THR A 26 -1.54 -2.95 -13.46
C THR A 26 -1.06 -4.02 -12.50
N TYR A 27 0.27 -4.11 -12.38
CA TYR A 27 0.98 -4.98 -11.45
C TYR A 27 1.71 -4.19 -10.36
N TYR A 28 1.35 -2.91 -10.17
CA TYR A 28 2.07 -2.00 -9.30
C TYR A 28 1.76 -2.26 -7.81
N PHE A 29 2.38 -3.30 -7.25
CA PHE A 29 2.25 -3.73 -5.86
C PHE A 29 3.62 -3.97 -5.23
N LYS A 30 3.74 -3.72 -3.91
CA LYS A 30 4.99 -3.97 -3.19
C LYS A 30 4.83 -4.37 -1.73
N ASN A 31 3.90 -3.74 -1.03
CA ASN A 31 3.68 -3.93 0.42
C ASN A 31 2.21 -4.24 0.70
N ASP A 32 1.94 -4.70 1.91
CA ASP A 32 0.60 -5.11 2.33
C ASP A 32 -0.44 -4.01 2.12
N MET A 33 -0.07 -2.75 2.36
CA MET A 33 -0.95 -1.60 2.14
C MET A 33 -1.38 -1.46 0.68
N SER A 34 -0.46 -1.62 -0.28
CA SER A 34 -0.81 -1.56 -1.71
C SER A 34 -1.82 -2.67 -2.09
N TYR A 35 -1.66 -3.88 -1.55
CA TYR A 35 -2.61 -4.97 -1.75
C TYR A 35 -3.97 -4.68 -1.07
N MET A 36 -3.96 -4.22 0.18
CA MET A 36 -5.18 -3.92 0.93
C MET A 36 -6.02 -2.83 0.26
N ILE A 37 -5.39 -1.75 -0.22
CA ILE A 37 -6.11 -0.65 -0.89
C ILE A 37 -6.70 -1.14 -2.21
N ALA A 38 -5.92 -1.83 -3.04
CA ALA A 38 -6.42 -2.37 -4.30
C ALA A 38 -7.57 -3.36 -4.11
N TYR A 39 -7.49 -4.20 -3.09
CA TYR A 39 -8.57 -5.12 -2.74
C TYR A 39 -9.83 -4.38 -2.28
N ALA A 40 -9.69 -3.31 -1.50
CA ALA A 40 -10.83 -2.48 -1.11
C ALA A 40 -11.49 -1.83 -2.34
N LEU A 41 -10.69 -1.31 -3.27
CA LEU A 41 -11.20 -0.75 -4.54
C LEU A 41 -11.88 -1.83 -5.40
N HIS A 42 -11.31 -3.04 -5.44
CA HIS A 42 -11.92 -4.20 -6.11
C HIS A 42 -13.27 -4.57 -5.51
N LYS A 43 -13.39 -4.55 -4.18
CA LYS A 43 -14.66 -4.78 -3.49
C LYS A 43 -15.66 -3.63 -3.62
N GLY A 44 -15.27 -2.49 -4.19
CA GLY A 44 -16.15 -1.35 -4.45
C GLY A 44 -16.40 -0.45 -3.23
N TYR A 45 -15.48 -0.44 -2.26
CA TYR A 45 -15.54 0.51 -1.15
C TYR A 45 -15.42 1.95 -1.66
N ARG A 46 -16.16 2.88 -1.03
CA ARG A 46 -16.25 4.29 -1.43
C ARG A 46 -15.56 5.27 -0.47
N ASP A 47 -15.17 4.76 0.70
CA ASP A 47 -14.47 5.51 1.73
C ASP A 47 -13.33 4.62 2.27
N ILE A 48 -12.11 5.14 2.28
CA ILE A 48 -10.91 4.44 2.78
C ILE A 48 -10.22 5.33 3.83
N LEU A 49 -10.05 4.84 5.05
CA LEU A 49 -9.31 5.55 6.09
C LEU A 49 -8.06 4.77 6.46
N LEU A 50 -6.90 5.40 6.32
CA LEU A 50 -5.61 4.79 6.63
C LEU A 50 -5.15 5.26 8.00
N TRP A 51 -5.13 4.33 8.95
CA TRP A 51 -4.70 4.55 10.33
C TRP A 51 -3.56 3.61 10.68
N GLY A 52 -2.54 4.10 11.38
CA GLY A 52 -1.37 3.31 11.77
C GLY A 52 -0.45 2.90 10.60
N VAL A 53 -0.62 3.52 9.43
CA VAL A 53 0.22 3.27 8.25
C VAL A 53 1.47 4.15 8.35
N ASP A 54 2.39 3.75 9.22
CA ASP A 54 3.70 4.36 9.32
C ASP A 54 4.71 3.55 8.50
N GLN A 55 5.25 4.19 7.47
CA GLN A 55 6.28 3.57 6.64
C GLN A 55 7.67 4.10 6.95
N GLY A 56 7.82 5.08 7.86
CA GLY A 56 9.11 5.61 8.29
C GLY A 56 9.45 5.21 9.72
N GLY A 57 10.69 5.49 10.12
CA GLY A 57 11.13 5.28 11.50
C GLY A 57 11.92 4.00 11.78
N GLY A 58 12.46 3.34 10.74
CA GLY A 58 13.54 2.40 10.95
C GLY A 58 14.91 3.11 11.09
N PRO A 59 15.98 2.42 11.55
CA PRO A 59 17.35 2.92 11.47
C PRO A 59 17.68 3.41 10.04
N PRO A 60 18.74 4.20 9.82
CA PRO A 60 19.12 4.70 8.48
C PRO A 60 19.25 3.60 7.41
N GLU A 61 19.45 2.37 7.83
CA GLU A 61 19.54 1.15 7.02
C GLU A 61 18.17 0.51 6.66
N LEU A 62 17.08 0.96 7.27
CA LEU A 62 15.67 0.62 6.95
C LEU A 62 14.90 1.76 6.25
N GLU A 63 15.52 2.92 6.05
CA GLU A 63 15.06 4.01 5.17
C GLU A 63 14.56 3.52 3.78
N PRO A 64 15.19 2.50 3.14
CA PRO A 64 14.71 1.98 1.87
C PRO A 64 13.26 1.49 1.90
N MET A 65 12.72 1.07 3.06
CA MET A 65 11.34 0.58 3.12
C MET A 65 10.32 1.71 2.95
N TYR A 66 10.60 2.89 3.49
CA TYR A 66 9.79 4.10 3.27
C TYR A 66 9.86 4.50 1.79
N THR A 67 11.06 4.75 1.30
CA THR A 67 11.31 5.26 -0.05
C THR A 67 10.86 4.29 -1.14
N MET A 68 11.01 2.97 -0.95
CA MET A 68 10.59 1.96 -1.91
C MET A 68 9.11 1.57 -1.77
N GLY A 69 8.54 1.63 -0.56
CA GLY A 69 7.17 1.19 -0.30
C GLY A 69 6.11 2.27 -0.57
N ARG A 70 6.44 3.52 -0.25
CA ARG A 70 5.52 4.66 -0.35
C ARG A 70 4.95 4.88 -1.76
N PRO A 71 5.73 4.83 -2.85
CA PRO A 71 5.21 5.06 -4.20
C PRO A 71 4.04 4.13 -4.57
N TYR A 72 4.05 2.90 -4.07
CA TYR A 72 3.00 1.93 -4.33
C TYR A 72 1.71 2.27 -3.59
N VAL A 73 1.81 2.77 -2.36
CA VAL A 73 0.63 3.25 -1.61
C VAL A 73 0.06 4.50 -2.28
N MET A 74 0.92 5.43 -2.67
CA MET A 74 0.53 6.65 -3.40
C MET A 74 -0.16 6.33 -4.72
N PHE A 75 0.35 5.37 -5.48
CA PHE A 75 -0.28 4.91 -6.72
C PHE A 75 -1.73 4.47 -6.48
N TRP A 76 -1.96 3.60 -5.50
CA TRP A 76 -3.31 3.09 -5.22
C TRP A 76 -4.26 4.14 -4.63
N LEU A 77 -3.76 5.10 -3.86
CA LEU A 77 -4.54 6.28 -3.46
C LEU A 77 -4.87 7.18 -4.65
N GLY A 78 -3.97 7.29 -5.62
CA GLY A 78 -4.22 7.96 -6.90
C GLY A 78 -5.33 7.27 -7.70
N VAL A 79 -5.28 5.94 -7.82
CA VAL A 79 -6.35 5.13 -8.43
C VAL A 79 -7.68 5.35 -7.70
N ALA A 80 -7.67 5.30 -6.36
CA ALA A 80 -8.86 5.57 -5.54
C ALA A 80 -9.45 6.96 -5.84
N THR A 81 -8.60 7.98 -5.91
CA THR A 81 -8.99 9.35 -6.27
C THR A 81 -9.62 9.40 -7.66
N GLY A 82 -9.01 8.76 -8.66
CA GLY A 82 -9.54 8.69 -10.03
C GLY A 82 -10.88 7.96 -10.14
N MET A 83 -11.16 7.03 -9.23
CA MET A 83 -12.45 6.35 -9.09
C MET A 83 -13.50 7.14 -8.30
N GLY A 84 -13.15 8.32 -7.77
CA GLY A 84 -14.04 9.12 -6.92
C GLY A 84 -14.22 8.54 -5.50
N VAL A 85 -13.34 7.65 -5.06
CA VAL A 85 -13.32 7.11 -3.70
C VAL A 85 -12.73 8.16 -2.77
N LYS A 86 -13.42 8.44 -1.67
CA LYS A 86 -12.91 9.34 -0.63
C LYS A 86 -11.88 8.60 0.21
N TRP A 87 -10.79 9.27 0.53
CA TRP A 87 -9.83 8.71 1.46
C TRP A 87 -9.25 9.76 2.39
N ALA A 88 -8.79 9.29 3.54
CA ALA A 88 -8.15 10.12 4.56
C ALA A 88 -6.99 9.36 5.20
N LEU A 89 -6.00 10.12 5.66
CA LEU A 89 -4.90 9.62 6.48
C LEU A 89 -5.10 10.03 7.94
N ALA A 90 -4.47 9.30 8.84
CA ALA A 90 -4.25 9.78 10.20
C ALA A 90 -3.59 11.18 10.17
N PRO A 91 -4.00 12.14 11.02
CA PRO A 91 -3.51 13.52 10.99
C PRO A 91 -1.99 13.67 10.99
N ASP A 92 -1.29 12.81 11.73
CA ASP A 92 0.17 12.84 11.89
C ASP A 92 0.92 11.87 10.94
N SER A 93 0.22 11.30 9.96
CA SER A 93 0.80 10.36 9.02
C SER A 93 1.90 11.01 8.18
N ILE A 94 3.09 10.39 8.19
CA ILE A 94 4.21 10.85 7.35
C ILE A 94 4.13 10.35 5.90
N LEU A 95 3.21 9.44 5.58
CA LEU A 95 3.08 8.76 4.28
C LEU A 95 3.07 9.67 3.04
N LEU A 96 2.58 10.92 3.16
CA LEU A 96 2.52 11.88 2.05
C LEU A 96 3.37 13.13 2.30
N ARG A 97 4.33 13.08 3.24
CA ARG A 97 5.28 14.18 3.40
C ARG A 97 6.21 14.25 2.20
N GLU A 98 6.52 15.47 1.78
CA GLU A 98 7.65 15.70 0.86
C GLU A 98 8.91 15.11 1.50
N ASP A 99 9.70 14.41 0.69
CA ASP A 99 11.08 14.15 1.07
C ASP A 99 11.77 15.51 1.01
N GLU A 100 11.86 16.20 2.15
CA GLU A 100 13.01 17.07 2.36
C GLU A 100 14.21 16.13 2.28
N ALA A 101 14.74 15.97 1.06
CA ALA A 101 16.09 15.48 0.86
C ALA A 101 16.91 16.21 1.91
N GLN A 102 17.51 15.44 2.84
CA GLN A 102 18.34 15.97 3.90
C GLN A 102 19.25 17.01 3.27
N THR A 103 18.86 18.29 3.39
CA THR A 103 19.73 19.39 3.10
C THR A 103 20.62 19.35 4.30
N ILE A 104 21.70 18.59 4.14
CA ILE A 104 22.81 18.52 5.08
C ILE A 104 23.35 19.94 5.13
N ALA A 105 22.75 20.74 6.00
CA ALA A 105 23.35 21.90 6.61
C ALA A 105 24.15 21.37 7.80
N ALA A 106 25.36 20.93 7.51
CA ALA A 106 26.47 20.83 8.45
C ALA A 106 27.78 20.84 7.64
#